data_AF-A0A0A9W1Q7-F1
#
_entry.id   AF-A0A0A9W1Q7-F1
#
_cell.length_a   1.000
_cell.length_b   1.000
_cell.length_c   1.000
_cell.angle_alpha   90.00
_cell.angle_beta   90.00
_cell.angle_gamma   90.00
#
_symmetry.space_group_name_H-M   'P 1'
#
loop_
_entity.id
_entity.type
_entity.pdbx_description
1 polymer ?
#
loop_
_entity_poly.entity_id
_entity_poly.type
_entity_poly.pdbx_seq_one_letter_code
_entity_poly.pdbx_strand_id
1 'polypeptide(L)'
;FIQGMWRDNMLYELHSCQFIDKSADQRTIYMRKQANSYLLTCDEDEFVARAQLRYSDRADVSLPFRTIKSSIFQNLTITKVIEDRIQSTRKPVLETFKRTLQTVLCDSSNPINFATVLITLRKYLRKDSTKEILTSMMNNENIPIALRNAANRLLISENNMSNRRLELFKFSRDTQPPKLEVQTVIQTAYTEAINCHKQSLIDKCPSTLPSLITNIRELPPDKVIYISKADIELFHHLSSMTKEQHVLTFFNDLHLGLFEKLRKLESSSPPYVVIPLSFPVYGFLFKSFLE
;
A
#
# COMPACT_ATOMS: atom_id res chain seq x y z
N PHE A 1 24.18 2.97 -33.50
CA PHE A 1 25.09 4.00 -34.04
C PHE A 1 26.00 4.48 -32.92
N ILE A 2 27.30 4.66 -33.16
CA ILE A 2 28.27 5.16 -32.17
C ILE A 2 29.18 6.18 -32.87
N GLN A 3 29.32 7.36 -32.27
CA GLN A 3 30.18 8.46 -32.72
C GLN A 3 31.17 8.82 -31.61
N GLY A 4 32.43 9.03 -31.97
CA GLY A 4 33.47 9.34 -31.01
C GLY A 4 34.85 9.46 -31.66
N MET A 5 35.88 9.51 -30.82
CA MET A 5 37.26 9.45 -31.27
C MET A 5 37.78 8.02 -31.17
N TRP A 6 38.40 7.57 -32.26
CA TRP A 6 38.83 6.19 -32.47
C TRP A 6 40.33 6.11 -32.72
N ARG A 7 40.96 5.08 -32.16
CA ARG A 7 42.33 4.67 -32.51
C ARG A 7 42.26 3.19 -32.87
N ASP A 8 42.51 2.87 -34.12
CA ASP A 8 42.25 1.54 -34.70
C ASP A 8 40.78 1.13 -34.45
N ASN A 9 40.54 -0.04 -33.87
CA ASN A 9 39.20 -0.54 -33.53
C ASN A 9 38.75 -0.14 -32.11
N MET A 10 39.44 0.81 -31.47
CA MET A 10 39.20 1.17 -30.07
C MET A 10 38.59 2.56 -29.95
N LEU A 11 37.39 2.63 -29.36
CA LEU A 11 36.77 3.89 -28.94
C LEU A 11 37.48 4.40 -27.68
N TYR A 12 38.11 5.58 -27.74
CA TYR A 12 38.71 6.19 -26.54
C TYR A 12 37.96 7.41 -26.03
N GLU A 13 37.07 7.99 -26.85
CA GLU A 13 36.17 9.05 -26.41
C GLU A 13 34.81 8.91 -27.09
N LEU A 14 33.75 8.80 -26.30
CA LEU A 14 32.38 8.74 -26.81
C LEU A 14 31.79 10.16 -26.94
N HIS A 15 31.34 10.53 -28.13
CA HIS A 15 30.63 11.79 -28.36
C HIS A 15 29.12 11.60 -28.36
N SER A 16 28.63 10.56 -29.03
CA SER A 16 27.22 10.19 -29.02
C SER A 16 27.02 8.71 -29.36
N CYS A 17 25.93 8.12 -28.90
CA CYS A 17 25.49 6.81 -29.40
C CYS A 17 23.98 6.67 -29.34
N GLN A 18 23.48 5.76 -30.16
CA GLN A 18 22.09 5.36 -30.23
C GLN A 18 22.01 3.84 -30.27
N PHE A 19 21.23 3.27 -29.35
CA PHE A 19 20.89 1.85 -29.31
C PHE A 19 19.41 1.70 -29.61
N ILE A 20 19.08 0.83 -30.57
CA ILE A 20 17.70 0.47 -30.90
C ILE A 20 17.54 -1.01 -30.55
N ASP A 21 16.64 -1.31 -29.63
CA ASP A 21 16.21 -2.67 -29.34
C ASP A 21 15.06 -3.05 -30.28
N LYS A 22 15.30 -4.01 -31.19
CA LYS A 22 14.30 -4.41 -32.20
C LYS A 22 13.25 -5.39 -31.68
N SER A 23 13.23 -5.70 -30.38
CA SER A 23 12.13 -6.44 -29.78
C SER A 23 10.82 -5.63 -29.80
N ALA A 24 9.69 -6.24 -29.41
CA ALA A 24 8.31 -5.81 -29.70
C ALA A 24 7.94 -4.35 -29.39
N ASP A 25 8.75 -3.60 -28.64
CA ASP A 25 8.48 -2.21 -28.25
C ASP A 25 9.36 -1.14 -28.95
N GLN A 26 10.41 -1.49 -29.71
CA GLN A 26 11.36 -0.53 -30.33
C GLN A 26 11.99 0.49 -29.34
N ARG A 27 12.74 -0.04 -28.36
CA ARG A 27 13.42 0.81 -27.37
C ARG A 27 14.58 1.57 -27.97
N THR A 28 14.48 2.90 -27.99
CA THR A 28 15.59 3.74 -28.44
C THR A 28 16.20 4.50 -27.28
N ILE A 29 17.47 4.21 -27.04
CA ILE A 29 18.29 4.88 -26.04
C ILE A 29 19.30 5.76 -26.77
N TYR A 30 19.28 7.06 -26.50
CA TYR A 30 20.28 8.01 -26.99
C TYR A 30 21.17 8.46 -25.85
N MET A 31 22.44 8.66 -26.17
CA MET A 31 23.38 9.26 -25.26
C MET A 31 24.23 10.27 -26.02
N ARG A 32 24.42 11.46 -25.46
CA ARG A 32 25.22 12.54 -26.06
C ARG A 32 26.09 13.21 -25.01
N LYS A 33 27.37 13.39 -25.33
CA LYS A 33 28.31 14.10 -24.47
C LYS A 33 27.86 15.54 -24.28
N GLN A 34 27.84 15.99 -23.02
CA GLN A 34 27.59 17.36 -22.59
C GLN A 34 28.65 17.74 -21.54
N ALA A 35 29.60 18.58 -21.95
CA ALA A 35 30.78 18.93 -21.16
C ALA A 35 31.48 17.67 -20.61
N ASN A 36 31.57 17.53 -19.28
CA ASN A 36 32.25 16.43 -18.59
C ASN A 36 31.32 15.25 -18.27
N SER A 37 30.20 15.12 -18.96
CA SER A 37 29.17 14.11 -18.68
C SER A 37 28.36 13.78 -19.93
N TYR A 38 27.34 12.95 -19.79
CA TYR A 38 26.46 12.55 -20.87
C TYR A 38 25.00 12.85 -20.53
N LEU A 39 24.24 13.33 -21.50
CA LEU A 39 22.80 13.34 -21.47
C LEU A 39 22.32 12.02 -22.06
N LEU A 40 21.51 11.29 -21.30
CA LEU A 40 20.89 10.03 -21.68
C LEU A 40 19.38 10.26 -21.83
N THR A 41 18.81 9.83 -22.96
CA THR A 41 17.37 9.85 -23.18
C THR A 41 16.86 8.48 -23.62
N CYS A 42 15.66 8.12 -23.18
CA CYS A 42 14.93 6.93 -23.60
C CYS A 42 13.51 7.34 -23.99
N ASP A 43 13.16 7.18 -25.26
CA ASP A 43 11.97 7.81 -25.84
C ASP A 43 10.66 7.24 -25.28
N GLU A 44 10.57 5.92 -25.09
CA GLU A 44 9.31 5.26 -24.69
C GLU A 44 8.91 5.59 -23.25
N ASP A 45 9.91 5.76 -22.39
CA ASP A 45 9.73 6.02 -20.97
C ASP A 45 9.76 7.51 -20.63
N GLU A 46 9.91 8.39 -21.65
CA GLU A 46 10.17 9.83 -21.48
C GLU A 46 11.23 10.07 -20.38
N PHE A 47 12.29 9.27 -20.43
CA PHE A 47 13.32 9.29 -19.40
C PHE A 47 14.48 10.15 -19.87
N VAL A 48 14.84 11.15 -19.06
CA VAL A 48 15.96 12.05 -19.33
C VAL A 48 16.85 12.11 -18.09
N ALA A 49 18.13 11.83 -18.26
CA ALA A 49 19.07 11.81 -17.17
C ALA A 49 20.47 12.28 -17.55
N ARG A 50 21.19 12.81 -16.57
CA ARG A 50 22.64 13.01 -16.63
C ARG A 50 23.34 11.75 -16.18
N ALA A 51 24.28 11.28 -16.98
CA ALA A 51 25.08 10.11 -16.70
C ALA A 51 26.58 10.40 -16.78
N GLN A 52 27.37 9.57 -16.11
CA GLN A 52 28.81 9.53 -16.22
C GLN A 52 29.22 8.15 -16.72
N LEU A 53 30.14 8.13 -17.68
CA LEU A 53 30.88 6.93 -18.06
C LEU A 53 32.19 6.92 -17.26
N ARG A 54 32.46 5.82 -16.56
CA ARG A 54 33.78 5.63 -15.96
C ARG A 54 34.83 5.51 -17.08
N TYR A 55 35.96 6.19 -16.90
CA TYR A 55 37.02 6.35 -17.90
C TYR A 55 37.80 5.06 -18.23
N SER A 56 37.40 3.91 -17.67
CA SER A 56 37.93 2.61 -18.02
C SER A 56 36.87 1.90 -18.85
N ASP A 57 36.99 1.97 -20.17
CA ASP A 57 37.04 0.78 -21.03
C ASP A 57 36.87 1.21 -22.49
N ARG A 58 37.91 0.94 -23.26
CA ARG A 58 37.92 1.09 -24.70
C ARG A 58 36.91 0.09 -25.26
N ALA A 59 35.81 0.56 -25.84
CA ALA A 59 34.91 -0.32 -26.54
C ALA A 59 35.60 -0.79 -27.83
N ASP A 60 35.97 -2.07 -27.87
CA ASP A 60 36.53 -2.72 -29.05
C ASP A 60 35.39 -3.06 -30.03
N VAL A 61 35.39 -2.42 -31.20
CA VAL A 61 34.37 -2.70 -32.22
C VAL A 61 34.58 -4.02 -32.98
N SER A 62 35.68 -4.73 -32.69
CA SER A 62 35.85 -6.13 -33.12
C SER A 62 34.87 -7.07 -32.39
N LEU A 63 34.34 -6.65 -31.24
CA LEU A 63 33.40 -7.45 -30.45
C LEU A 63 31.97 -7.37 -31.04
N PRO A 64 31.14 -8.40 -30.79
CA PRO A 64 29.72 -8.34 -31.14
C PRO A 64 29.03 -7.10 -30.55
N PHE A 65 28.12 -6.50 -31.30
CA PHE A 65 27.39 -5.29 -30.87
C PHE A 65 26.72 -5.42 -29.49
N ARG A 66 26.23 -6.62 -29.15
CA ARG A 66 25.67 -6.92 -27.82
C ARG A 66 26.69 -6.72 -26.69
N THR A 67 27.94 -7.13 -26.92
CA THR A 67 29.04 -6.98 -25.97
C THR A 67 29.42 -5.51 -25.78
N ILE A 68 29.49 -4.76 -26.89
CA ILE A 68 29.73 -3.31 -26.88
C ILE A 68 28.63 -2.57 -26.10
N LYS A 69 27.36 -2.88 -26.41
CA LYS A 69 26.17 -2.34 -25.70
C LYS A 69 26.28 -2.62 -24.19
N SER A 70 26.58 -3.87 -23.81
CA SER A 70 26.72 -4.28 -22.41
C SER A 70 27.83 -3.53 -21.69
N SER A 71 29.01 -3.41 -22.30
CA SER A 71 30.16 -2.71 -21.70
C SER A 71 29.84 -1.23 -21.45
N ILE A 72 29.21 -0.56 -22.42
CA ILE A 72 28.80 0.85 -22.27
C ILE A 72 27.83 1.00 -21.09
N PHE A 73 26.80 0.17 -21.00
CA PHE A 73 25.80 0.27 -19.92
C PHE A 73 26.34 -0.14 -18.54
N GLN A 74 27.26 -1.11 -18.46
CA GLN A 74 27.92 -1.50 -17.21
C GLN A 74 28.77 -0.36 -16.63
N ASN A 75 29.40 0.44 -17.50
CA ASN A 75 30.24 1.57 -17.11
C ASN A 75 29.48 2.89 -16.99
N LEU A 76 28.22 2.92 -17.40
CA LEU A 76 27.33 4.07 -17.29
C LEU A 76 26.72 4.15 -15.89
N THR A 77 26.87 5.30 -15.23
CA THR A 77 26.20 5.60 -13.96
C THR A 77 25.33 6.84 -14.10
N ILE A 78 24.03 6.72 -13.78
CA ILE A 78 23.11 7.85 -13.68
C ILE A 78 23.46 8.69 -12.46
N THR A 79 23.71 9.97 -12.67
CA THR A 79 24.15 10.94 -11.63
C THR A 79 23.12 12.01 -11.34
N LYS A 80 22.16 12.22 -12.23
CA LYS A 80 20.98 13.06 -11.98
C LYS A 80 19.83 12.62 -12.88
N VAL A 81 18.63 12.50 -12.32
CA VAL A 81 17.40 12.35 -13.10
C VAL A 81 16.84 13.75 -13.39
N ILE A 82 16.53 14.02 -14.66
CA ILE A 82 15.95 15.29 -15.12
C ILE A 82 14.45 15.10 -15.32
N GLU A 83 14.06 14.04 -16.03
CA GLU A 83 12.68 13.68 -16.30
C GLU A 83 12.50 12.17 -16.24
N ASP A 84 11.37 11.73 -15.70
CA ASP A 84 11.06 10.32 -15.51
C ASP A 84 9.54 10.12 -15.42
N ARG A 85 8.92 9.71 -16.54
CA ARG A 85 7.48 9.48 -16.60
C ARG A 85 7.02 8.33 -15.70
N ILE A 86 7.81 7.27 -15.57
CA ILE A 86 7.43 6.14 -14.71
C ILE A 86 7.41 6.60 -13.24
N GLN A 87 8.40 7.38 -12.81
CA GLN A 87 8.43 7.95 -11.47
C GLN A 87 7.34 9.02 -11.27
N SER A 88 7.08 9.87 -12.27
CA SER A 88 6.08 10.94 -12.17
C SER A 88 4.65 10.39 -12.10
N THR A 89 4.34 9.30 -12.83
CA THR A 89 3.03 8.64 -12.81
C THR A 89 2.80 7.81 -11.55
N ARG A 90 3.86 7.29 -10.93
CA ARG A 90 3.80 6.45 -9.72
C ARG A 90 3.19 7.16 -8.52
N LYS A 91 3.52 8.44 -8.30
CA LYS A 91 3.00 9.21 -7.15
C LYS A 91 1.48 9.43 -7.23
N PRO A 92 0.90 9.92 -8.35
CA PRO A 92 -0.55 9.97 -8.53
C PRO A 92 -1.27 8.63 -8.35
N VAL A 93 -0.66 7.52 -8.79
CA VAL A 93 -1.24 6.17 -8.64
C VAL A 93 -1.27 5.76 -7.16
N LEU A 94 -0.20 6.04 -6.40
CA LEU A 94 -0.19 5.84 -4.95
C LEU A 94 -1.28 6.68 -4.25
N GLU A 95 -1.40 7.96 -4.60
CA GLU A 95 -2.43 8.84 -4.01
C GLU A 95 -3.85 8.35 -4.32
N THR A 96 -4.07 7.83 -5.53
CA THR A 96 -5.35 7.23 -5.92
C THR A 96 -5.64 5.98 -5.08
N PHE A 97 -4.64 5.14 -4.86
CA PHE A 97 -4.74 3.97 -4.00
C PHE A 97 -5.07 4.36 -2.55
N LYS A 98 -4.33 5.32 -1.99
CA LYS A 98 -4.55 5.84 -0.64
C LYS A 98 -5.96 6.39 -0.47
N ARG A 99 -6.43 7.23 -1.40
CA ARG A 99 -7.78 7.80 -1.37
C ARG A 99 -8.85 6.71 -1.43
N THR A 100 -8.69 5.75 -2.34
CA THR A 100 -9.64 4.63 -2.49
C THR A 100 -9.71 3.79 -1.22
N LEU A 101 -8.57 3.50 -0.61
CA LEU A 101 -8.47 2.77 0.65
C LEU A 101 -9.21 3.52 1.78
N GLN A 102 -8.96 4.82 1.92
CA GLN A 102 -9.63 5.65 2.92
C GLN A 102 -11.14 5.72 2.68
N THR A 103 -11.59 5.90 1.43
CA THR A 103 -13.02 5.90 1.10
C THR A 103 -13.70 4.60 1.51
N VAL A 104 -13.09 3.45 1.18
CA VAL A 104 -13.66 2.14 1.55
C VAL A 104 -13.67 1.92 3.06
N LEU A 105 -12.66 2.41 3.78
CA LEU A 105 -12.57 2.28 5.24
C LEU A 105 -13.46 3.30 5.99
N CYS A 106 -13.82 4.42 5.37
CA CYS A 106 -14.71 5.42 5.96
C CYS A 106 -16.16 5.28 5.52
N ASP A 107 -16.46 4.38 4.58
CA ASP A 107 -17.82 4.17 4.08
C ASP A 107 -18.69 3.45 5.13
N SER A 108 -19.44 4.26 5.88
CA SER A 108 -20.40 3.76 6.87
C SER A 108 -21.63 3.06 6.28
N SER A 109 -21.86 3.17 4.97
CA SER A 109 -23.03 2.58 4.31
C SER A 109 -22.88 1.08 4.06
N ASN A 110 -21.65 0.57 3.94
CA ASN A 110 -21.37 -0.85 3.74
C ASN A 110 -20.40 -1.38 4.81
N PRO A 111 -20.96 -1.78 5.96
CA PRO A 111 -20.14 -2.05 7.13
C PRO A 111 -19.54 -3.48 7.10
N ILE A 112 -20.03 -4.35 6.20
CA ILE A 112 -19.42 -5.64 5.82
C ILE A 112 -18.11 -5.40 5.07
N ASN A 113 -18.09 -4.46 4.12
CA ASN A 113 -16.86 -4.10 3.39
C ASN A 113 -15.80 -3.56 4.33
N PHE A 114 -16.18 -2.68 5.27
CA PHE A 114 -15.29 -2.16 6.30
C PHE A 114 -14.60 -3.28 7.11
N ALA A 115 -15.40 -4.18 7.70
CA ALA A 115 -14.87 -5.28 8.52
C ALA A 115 -13.98 -6.23 7.70
N THR A 116 -14.43 -6.59 6.50
CA THR A 116 -13.70 -7.49 5.59
C THR A 116 -12.36 -6.90 5.18
N VAL A 117 -12.33 -5.61 4.83
CA VAL A 117 -11.10 -4.91 4.46
C VAL A 117 -10.18 -4.79 5.68
N LEU A 118 -10.65 -4.41 6.87
CA LEU A 118 -9.81 -4.34 8.07
C LEU A 118 -9.15 -5.67 8.42
N ILE A 119 -9.91 -6.77 8.44
CA ILE A 119 -9.37 -8.12 8.70
C ILE A 119 -8.30 -8.46 7.66
N THR A 120 -8.57 -8.11 6.41
CA THR A 120 -7.69 -8.36 5.27
C THR A 120 -6.40 -7.54 5.36
N LEU A 121 -6.46 -6.24 5.65
CA LEU A 121 -5.29 -5.37 5.82
C LEU A 121 -4.40 -5.86 6.97
N ARG A 122 -4.99 -6.32 8.08
CA ARG A 122 -4.23 -6.90 9.20
C ARG A 122 -3.38 -8.09 8.77
N LYS A 123 -3.90 -8.95 7.87
CA LYS A 123 -3.12 -10.06 7.30
C LYS A 123 -1.98 -9.55 6.43
N TYR A 124 -2.19 -8.47 5.69
CA TYR A 124 -1.17 -7.90 4.80
C TYR A 124 -0.08 -7.13 5.53
N LEU A 125 -0.37 -6.53 6.69
CA LEU A 125 0.64 -5.90 7.54
C LEU A 125 1.71 -6.87 8.05
N ARG A 126 1.44 -8.20 8.02
CA ARG A 126 2.40 -9.25 8.37
C ARG A 126 3.31 -9.67 7.20
N LYS A 127 3.18 -9.03 6.02
CA LYS A 127 3.97 -9.37 4.83
C LYS A 127 5.16 -8.44 4.68
N ASP A 128 6.23 -8.98 4.13
CA ASP A 128 7.53 -8.29 4.07
C ASP A 128 7.74 -7.49 2.77
N SER A 129 6.89 -7.66 1.76
CA SER A 129 7.05 -6.97 0.48
C SER A 129 5.79 -6.29 -0.04
N THR A 130 5.98 -5.08 -0.59
CA THR A 130 4.92 -4.30 -1.27
C THR A 130 4.25 -5.11 -2.38
N LYS A 131 5.04 -5.89 -3.12
CA LYS A 131 4.54 -6.72 -4.23
C LYS A 131 3.59 -7.81 -3.73
N GLU A 132 3.93 -8.52 -2.66
CA GLU A 132 3.06 -9.54 -2.08
C GLU A 132 1.76 -8.96 -1.49
N ILE A 133 1.85 -7.77 -0.90
CA ILE A 133 0.68 -7.05 -0.38
C ILE A 133 -0.27 -6.73 -1.53
N LEU A 134 0.21 -6.04 -2.57
CA LEU A 134 -0.61 -5.60 -3.69
C LEU A 134 -1.18 -6.77 -4.50
N THR A 135 -0.40 -7.82 -4.75
CA THR A 135 -0.87 -9.03 -5.43
C THR A 135 -2.00 -9.70 -4.65
N SER A 136 -1.88 -9.79 -3.31
CA SER A 136 -2.96 -10.40 -2.53
C SER A 136 -4.19 -9.52 -2.40
N MET A 137 -4.05 -8.19 -2.38
CA MET A 137 -5.20 -7.29 -2.46
C MET A 137 -5.94 -7.49 -3.79
N MET A 138 -5.21 -7.49 -4.91
CA MET A 138 -5.78 -7.68 -6.24
C MET A 138 -6.58 -9.00 -6.36
N ASN A 139 -6.05 -10.08 -5.79
CA ASN A 139 -6.64 -11.42 -5.91
C ASN A 139 -7.73 -11.73 -4.86
N ASN A 140 -8.01 -10.83 -3.92
CA ASN A 140 -8.99 -11.08 -2.87
C ASN A 140 -10.39 -10.64 -3.32
N GLU A 141 -11.22 -11.59 -3.74
CA GLU A 141 -12.59 -11.32 -4.20
C GLU A 141 -13.48 -10.66 -3.15
N ASN A 142 -13.15 -10.81 -1.86
CA ASN A 142 -13.91 -10.25 -0.75
C ASN A 142 -13.67 -8.75 -0.54
N ILE A 143 -12.67 -8.14 -1.18
CA ILE A 143 -12.47 -6.68 -1.10
C ILE A 143 -13.13 -5.96 -2.28
N PRO A 144 -13.62 -4.72 -2.07
CA PRO A 144 -14.31 -3.96 -3.11
C PRO A 144 -13.49 -3.85 -4.41
N ILE A 145 -14.18 -3.95 -5.55
CA ILE A 145 -13.55 -3.93 -6.88
C ILE A 145 -12.74 -2.66 -7.13
N ALA A 146 -13.19 -1.51 -6.62
CA ALA A 146 -12.46 -0.25 -6.69
C ALA A 146 -11.07 -0.36 -6.04
N LEU A 147 -11.00 -0.98 -4.86
CA LEU A 147 -9.75 -1.18 -4.14
C LEU A 147 -8.84 -2.20 -4.84
N ARG A 148 -9.41 -3.28 -5.40
CA ARG A 148 -8.64 -4.24 -6.24
C ARG A 148 -8.03 -3.56 -7.45
N ASN A 149 -8.81 -2.75 -8.16
CA ASN A 149 -8.36 -2.02 -9.34
C ASN A 149 -7.26 -1.02 -8.99
N ALA A 150 -7.40 -0.30 -7.87
CA ALA A 150 -6.37 0.61 -7.39
C ALA A 150 -5.07 -0.13 -7.02
N ALA A 151 -5.16 -1.27 -6.32
CA ALA A 151 -4.02 -2.11 -5.99
C ALA A 151 -3.33 -2.67 -7.25
N ASN A 152 -4.10 -3.12 -8.24
CA ASN A 152 -3.56 -3.60 -9.52
C ASN A 152 -2.80 -2.49 -10.27
N ARG A 153 -3.39 -1.29 -10.38
CA ARG A 153 -2.71 -0.14 -11.02
C ARG A 153 -1.39 0.21 -10.33
N LEU A 154 -1.37 0.17 -8.99
CA LEU A 154 -0.15 0.40 -8.22
C LEU A 154 0.87 -0.72 -8.43
N LEU A 155 0.43 -1.98 -8.49
CA LEU A 155 1.28 -3.13 -8.78
C LEU A 155 1.93 -3.05 -10.17
N ILE A 156 1.17 -2.65 -11.19
CA ILE A 156 1.68 -2.41 -12.54
C ILE A 156 2.75 -1.32 -12.51
N SER A 157 2.49 -0.20 -11.81
CA SER A 157 3.46 0.89 -11.65
C SER A 157 4.75 0.42 -10.95
N GLU A 158 4.64 -0.39 -9.88
CA GLU A 158 5.79 -0.99 -9.19
C GLU A 158 6.59 -1.95 -10.08
N ASN A 159 5.89 -2.77 -10.87
CA ASN A 159 6.53 -3.70 -11.80
C ASN A 159 7.26 -2.93 -12.90
N ASN A 160 6.68 -1.86 -13.45
CA ASN A 160 7.34 -1.01 -14.45
C ASN A 160 8.63 -0.38 -13.88
N MET A 161 8.59 0.16 -12.67
CA MET A 161 9.79 0.67 -11.98
C MET A 161 10.83 -0.42 -11.71
N SER A 162 10.40 -1.61 -11.29
CA SER A 162 11.29 -2.73 -10.98
C SER A 162 11.94 -3.33 -12.23
N ASN A 163 11.19 -3.42 -13.33
CA ASN A 163 11.70 -3.88 -14.62
C ASN A 163 12.71 -2.89 -15.20
N ARG A 164 12.49 -1.58 -15.03
CA ARG A 164 13.49 -0.57 -15.40
C ARG A 164 14.77 -0.65 -14.56
N ARG A 165 14.66 -1.13 -13.31
CA ARG A 165 15.79 -1.29 -12.39
C ARG A 165 16.65 -2.51 -12.65
N LEU A 166 16.14 -3.52 -13.37
CA LEU A 166 16.79 -4.82 -13.35
C LEU A 166 17.86 -5.07 -14.43
N GLU A 167 17.98 -4.32 -15.53
CA GLU A 167 19.01 -4.71 -16.54
C GLU A 167 19.77 -3.60 -17.28
N LEU A 168 19.38 -2.32 -17.24
CA LEU A 168 19.98 -1.33 -18.15
C LEU A 168 20.79 -0.19 -17.51
N PHE A 169 20.42 0.31 -16.33
CA PHE A 169 21.03 1.52 -15.79
C PHE A 169 21.42 1.39 -14.32
N LYS A 170 22.70 1.68 -14.04
CA LYS A 170 23.22 1.82 -12.68
C LYS A 170 22.98 3.24 -12.18
N PHE A 171 22.24 3.40 -11.08
CA PHE A 171 22.01 4.70 -10.45
C PHE A 171 23.07 4.98 -9.38
N SER A 172 23.53 6.23 -9.28
CA SER A 172 24.28 6.72 -8.13
C SER A 172 23.39 6.71 -6.88
N ARG A 173 24.02 6.64 -5.70
CA ARG A 173 23.32 6.51 -4.40
C ARG A 173 22.20 7.55 -4.22
N ASP A 174 22.48 8.79 -4.57
CA ASP A 174 21.56 9.93 -4.35
C ASP A 174 20.46 10.05 -5.42
N THR A 175 20.56 9.25 -6.49
CA THR A 175 19.60 9.24 -7.61
C THR A 175 18.75 7.99 -7.68
N GLN A 176 18.90 7.08 -6.73
CA GLN A 176 18.06 5.89 -6.70
C GLN A 176 16.60 6.34 -6.54
N PRO A 177 15.67 5.80 -7.35
CA PRO A 177 14.27 6.13 -7.15
C PRO A 177 13.83 5.75 -5.73
N PRO A 178 12.95 6.51 -5.07
CA PRO A 178 12.50 6.14 -3.73
C PRO A 178 11.75 4.80 -3.77
N LYS A 179 11.83 4.01 -2.70
CA LYS A 179 10.91 2.88 -2.52
C LYS A 179 9.53 3.43 -2.16
N LEU A 180 8.46 2.79 -2.65
CA LEU A 180 7.13 3.13 -2.17
C LEU A 180 6.91 2.49 -0.81
N GLU A 181 6.38 3.28 0.11
CA GLU A 181 6.04 2.83 1.46
C GLU A 181 4.58 2.37 1.54
N VAL A 182 4.22 1.36 0.75
CA VAL A 182 2.84 0.85 0.72
C VAL A 182 2.41 0.30 2.09
N GLN A 183 3.35 -0.32 2.83
CA GLN A 183 3.08 -0.80 4.18
C GLN A 183 2.74 0.35 5.14
N THR A 184 3.50 1.45 5.11
CA THR A 184 3.22 2.65 5.91
C THR A 184 1.85 3.24 5.57
N VAL A 185 1.49 3.31 4.28
CA VAL A 185 0.17 3.78 3.84
C VAL A 185 -0.95 2.91 4.40
N ILE A 186 -0.81 1.58 4.32
CA ILE A 186 -1.80 0.63 4.85
C ILE A 186 -1.88 0.72 6.37
N GLN A 187 -0.75 0.80 7.07
CA GLN A 187 -0.71 0.90 8.52
C GLN A 187 -1.39 2.18 9.01
N THR A 188 -1.10 3.31 8.36
CA THR A 188 -1.72 4.60 8.66
C THR A 188 -3.23 4.53 8.46
N ALA A 189 -3.68 4.04 7.30
CA ALA A 189 -5.11 3.91 6.99
C ALA A 189 -5.82 2.94 7.94
N TYR A 190 -5.16 1.84 8.33
CA TYR A 190 -5.68 0.86 9.29
C TYR A 190 -5.89 1.49 10.67
N THR A 191 -4.89 2.22 11.18
CA THR A 191 -4.99 2.90 12.49
C THR A 191 -6.04 4.01 12.47
N GLU A 192 -6.07 4.84 11.42
CA GLU A 192 -7.09 5.88 11.24
C GLU A 192 -8.50 5.29 11.23
N ALA A 193 -8.72 4.22 10.46
CA ALA A 193 -10.01 3.56 10.36
C ALA A 193 -10.51 3.00 11.70
N ILE A 194 -9.61 2.38 12.49
CA ILE A 194 -9.94 1.89 13.83
C ILE A 194 -10.30 3.04 14.76
N ASN A 195 -9.52 4.12 14.76
CA ASN A 195 -9.76 5.27 15.63
C ASN A 195 -11.09 5.96 15.28
N CYS A 196 -11.36 6.18 14.00
CA CYS A 196 -12.63 6.72 13.53
C CYS A 196 -13.81 5.82 13.93
N HIS A 197 -13.66 4.50 13.81
CA HIS A 197 -14.70 3.57 14.24
C HIS A 197 -14.95 3.61 15.75
N LYS A 198 -13.89 3.55 16.57
CA LYS A 198 -14.00 3.68 18.03
C LYS A 198 -14.69 4.98 18.44
N GLN A 199 -14.33 6.10 17.81
CA GLN A 199 -14.97 7.38 18.08
C GLN A 199 -16.46 7.36 17.71
N SER A 200 -16.80 6.81 16.53
CA SER A 200 -18.20 6.67 16.10
C SER A 200 -19.03 5.80 17.04
N LEU A 201 -18.44 4.77 17.64
CA LEU A 201 -19.10 3.96 18.67
C LEU A 201 -19.34 4.79 19.95
N ILE A 202 -18.33 5.52 20.41
CA ILE A 202 -18.42 6.39 21.60
C ILE A 202 -19.50 7.45 21.43
N ASP A 203 -19.55 8.10 20.28
CA ASP A 203 -20.51 9.19 20.00
C ASP A 203 -21.97 8.72 20.06
N LYS A 204 -22.21 7.42 19.87
CA LYS A 204 -23.55 6.80 19.90
C LYS A 204 -23.82 6.03 21.19
N CYS A 205 -22.85 5.92 22.10
CA CYS A 205 -23.06 5.25 23.37
C CYS A 205 -24.02 6.07 24.24
N PRO A 206 -25.04 5.45 24.86
CA PRO A 206 -25.89 6.13 25.83
C PRO A 206 -25.04 6.68 27.00
N SER A 207 -25.33 7.90 27.43
CA SER A 207 -24.65 8.51 28.59
C SER A 207 -24.89 7.73 29.90
N THR A 208 -25.92 6.89 29.94
CA THR A 208 -26.26 5.99 31.05
C THR A 208 -25.31 4.80 31.19
N LEU A 209 -24.41 4.55 30.22
CA LEU A 209 -23.45 3.44 30.23
C LEU A 209 -21.98 3.95 30.11
N PRO A 210 -21.47 4.73 31.08
CA PRO A 210 -20.14 5.37 30.98
C PRO A 210 -18.96 4.38 30.94
N SER A 211 -19.12 3.21 31.57
CA SER A 211 -18.15 2.10 31.52
C SER A 211 -17.90 1.57 30.11
N LEU A 212 -18.93 1.59 29.24
CA LEU A 212 -18.81 1.17 27.84
C LEU A 212 -17.86 2.09 27.07
N ILE A 213 -17.97 3.41 27.30
CA ILE A 213 -17.09 4.42 26.70
C ILE A 213 -15.64 4.16 27.10
N THR A 214 -15.39 3.95 28.40
CA THR A 214 -14.04 3.66 28.93
C THR A 214 -13.47 2.38 28.31
N ASN A 215 -14.26 1.30 28.27
CA ASN A 215 -13.83 0.03 27.70
C ASN A 215 -13.51 0.12 26.20
N ILE A 216 -14.29 0.88 25.42
CA ILE A 216 -14.00 1.11 23.98
C ILE A 216 -12.68 1.86 23.80
N ARG A 217 -12.41 2.88 24.64
CA ARG A 217 -11.16 3.66 24.59
C ARG A 217 -9.93 2.82 24.93
N GLU A 218 -10.06 1.95 25.93
CA GLU A 218 -8.97 1.09 26.42
C GLU A 218 -8.71 -0.16 25.57
N LEU A 219 -9.49 -0.39 24.51
CA LEU A 219 -9.25 -1.52 23.61
C LEU A 219 -7.84 -1.44 23.00
N PRO A 220 -7.07 -2.55 22.99
CA PRO A 220 -5.80 -2.60 22.31
C PRO A 220 -5.92 -2.20 20.83
N PRO A 221 -4.90 -1.52 20.24
CA PRO A 221 -4.96 -1.06 18.85
C PRO A 221 -5.12 -2.18 17.81
N ASP A 222 -4.72 -3.40 18.14
CA ASP A 222 -4.81 -4.57 17.28
C ASP A 222 -6.14 -5.33 17.43
N LYS A 223 -7.02 -4.90 18.34
CA LYS A 223 -8.34 -5.48 18.55
C LYS A 223 -9.39 -4.60 17.87
N VAL A 224 -10.06 -5.18 16.88
CA VAL A 224 -11.16 -4.53 16.16
C VAL A 224 -12.45 -5.07 16.74
N ILE A 225 -13.27 -4.20 17.32
CA ILE A 225 -14.67 -4.48 17.58
C ILE A 225 -15.46 -3.93 16.41
N TYR A 226 -16.38 -4.72 15.88
CA TYR A 226 -17.35 -4.26 14.90
C TYR A 226 -18.76 -4.40 15.51
N ILE A 227 -19.47 -3.29 15.58
CA ILE A 227 -20.89 -3.21 15.99
C ILE A 227 -21.61 -2.46 14.87
N SER A 228 -22.70 -3.03 14.34
CA SER A 228 -23.45 -2.35 13.28
C SER A 228 -24.20 -1.14 13.83
N LYS A 229 -24.49 -0.15 12.97
CA LYS A 229 -25.29 1.03 13.37
C LYS A 229 -26.67 0.63 13.92
N ALA A 230 -27.31 -0.37 13.31
CA ALA A 230 -28.60 -0.89 13.75
C ALA A 230 -28.52 -1.50 15.15
N ASP A 231 -27.45 -2.24 15.45
CA ASP A 231 -27.25 -2.82 16.78
C ASP A 231 -27.09 -1.70 17.82
N ILE A 232 -26.29 -0.67 17.51
CA ILE A 232 -26.09 0.49 18.40
C ILE A 232 -27.41 1.22 18.67
N GLU A 233 -28.22 1.46 17.65
CA GLU A 233 -29.54 2.09 17.78
C GLU A 233 -30.49 1.23 18.61
N LEU A 234 -30.49 -0.08 18.40
CA LEU A 234 -31.26 -1.01 19.22
C LEU A 234 -30.84 -0.93 20.69
N PHE A 235 -29.53 -0.97 20.98
CA PHE A 235 -29.00 -0.82 22.34
C PHE A 235 -29.41 0.51 22.98
N HIS A 236 -29.30 1.60 22.22
CA HIS A 236 -29.73 2.92 22.68
C HIS A 236 -31.21 2.91 23.04
N HIS A 237 -32.08 2.39 22.15
CA HIS A 237 -33.51 2.27 22.42
C HIS A 237 -33.79 1.45 23.68
N LEU A 238 -33.19 0.26 23.83
CA LEU A 238 -33.38 -0.59 25.00
C LEU A 238 -32.94 0.08 26.31
N SER A 239 -31.78 0.74 26.30
CA SER A 239 -31.29 1.50 27.46
C SER A 239 -32.17 2.70 27.79
N SER A 240 -32.80 3.32 26.78
CA SER A 240 -33.68 4.47 26.95
C SER A 240 -35.09 4.08 27.42
N MET A 241 -35.54 2.87 27.10
CA MET A 241 -36.84 2.33 27.51
C MET A 241 -36.85 1.82 28.95
N THR A 242 -35.68 1.59 29.56
CA THR A 242 -35.55 1.08 30.92
C THR A 242 -34.92 2.13 31.83
N LYS A 243 -35.73 2.75 32.70
CA LYS A 243 -35.26 3.61 33.81
C LYS A 243 -34.85 2.79 35.04
N GLU A 244 -34.96 1.48 34.95
CA GLU A 244 -34.75 0.56 36.06
C GLU A 244 -33.26 0.28 36.23
N GLN A 245 -32.72 0.71 37.38
CA GLN A 245 -31.30 0.64 37.72
C GLN A 245 -30.72 -0.78 37.58
N HIS A 246 -31.51 -1.81 37.88
CA HIS A 246 -31.07 -3.20 37.83
C HIS A 246 -30.84 -3.70 36.39
N VAL A 247 -31.65 -3.25 35.44
CA VAL A 247 -31.49 -3.57 34.00
C VAL A 247 -30.25 -2.88 33.44
N LEU A 248 -30.03 -1.60 33.79
CA LEU A 248 -28.82 -0.86 33.40
C LEU A 248 -27.55 -1.49 33.97
N THR A 249 -27.60 -1.97 35.22
CA THR A 249 -26.48 -2.67 35.88
C THR A 249 -26.18 -4.00 35.19
N PHE A 250 -27.21 -4.77 34.83
CA PHE A 250 -27.05 -6.02 34.06
C PHE A 250 -26.39 -5.80 32.70
N PHE A 251 -26.82 -4.78 31.95
CA PHE A 251 -26.18 -4.43 30.68
C PHE A 251 -24.71 -4.03 30.87
N ASN A 252 -24.41 -3.30 31.94
CA ASN A 252 -23.03 -2.93 32.26
C ASN A 252 -22.15 -4.16 32.54
N ASP A 253 -22.62 -5.08 33.38
CA ASP A 253 -21.88 -6.30 33.76
C ASP A 253 -21.63 -7.23 32.58
N LEU A 254 -22.62 -7.37 31.69
CA LEU A 254 -22.49 -8.17 30.47
C LEU A 254 -21.40 -7.60 29.54
N HIS A 255 -21.35 -6.28 29.38
CA HIS A 255 -20.29 -5.64 28.59
C HIS A 255 -18.93 -5.77 29.28
N LEU A 256 -18.83 -5.55 30.58
CA LEU A 256 -17.56 -5.72 31.31
C LEU A 256 -16.99 -7.12 31.12
N GLY A 257 -17.81 -8.17 31.28
CA GLY A 257 -17.41 -9.55 31.05
C GLY A 257 -16.95 -9.83 29.61
N LEU A 258 -17.55 -9.16 28.62
CA LEU A 258 -17.16 -9.27 27.22
C LEU A 258 -15.79 -8.60 26.95
N PHE A 259 -15.61 -7.36 27.40
CA PHE A 259 -14.34 -6.65 27.21
C PHE A 259 -13.20 -7.34 27.95
N GLU A 260 -13.45 -7.92 29.12
CA GLU A 260 -12.49 -8.80 29.81
C GLU A 260 -12.10 -10.03 28.97
N LYS A 261 -13.06 -10.70 28.33
CA LYS A 261 -12.77 -11.80 27.40
C LYS A 261 -11.94 -11.32 26.20
N LEU A 262 -12.27 -10.16 25.64
CA LEU A 262 -11.53 -9.58 24.50
C LEU A 262 -10.10 -9.19 24.87
N ARG A 263 -9.87 -8.65 26.07
CA ARG A 263 -8.53 -8.34 26.62
C ARG A 263 -7.68 -9.61 26.80
N LYS A 264 -8.30 -10.71 27.21
CA LYS A 264 -7.63 -12.01 27.42
C LYS A 264 -7.32 -12.78 26.13
N LEU A 265 -7.90 -12.40 25.00
CA LEU A 265 -7.55 -13.02 23.71
C LEU A 265 -6.14 -12.61 23.29
N GLU A 266 -5.27 -13.58 23.06
CA GLU A 266 -3.92 -13.31 22.57
C GLU A 266 -3.92 -12.70 21.16
N SER A 267 -2.91 -11.89 20.84
CA SER A 267 -2.68 -11.27 19.52
C SER A 267 -2.32 -12.30 18.43
N SER A 268 -1.88 -13.50 18.86
CA SER A 268 -1.59 -14.71 18.07
C SER A 268 -2.86 -15.42 17.59
N SER A 269 -4.03 -15.10 18.18
CA SER A 269 -5.29 -15.73 17.84
C SER A 269 -5.60 -15.57 16.35
N PRO A 270 -6.15 -16.62 15.70
CA PRO A 270 -6.41 -16.56 14.27
C PRO A 270 -7.38 -15.43 13.90
N PRO A 271 -7.14 -14.72 12.78
CA PRO A 271 -7.89 -13.52 12.38
C PRO A 271 -9.37 -13.77 12.03
N TYR A 272 -9.83 -15.02 12.10
CA TYR A 272 -11.19 -15.48 11.82
C TYR A 272 -12.01 -15.76 13.09
N VAL A 273 -11.47 -15.46 14.29
CA VAL A 273 -12.28 -15.44 15.51
C VAL A 273 -13.13 -14.17 15.52
N VAL A 274 -14.17 -14.16 14.67
CA VAL A 274 -15.28 -13.22 14.74
C VAL A 274 -16.16 -13.73 15.88
N ILE A 275 -16.14 -13.03 17.01
CA ILE A 275 -17.04 -13.33 18.12
C ILE A 275 -18.32 -12.52 17.89
N PRO A 276 -19.43 -13.14 17.46
CA PRO A 276 -20.69 -12.42 17.32
C PRO A 276 -21.12 -11.89 18.69
N LEU A 277 -21.15 -10.57 18.83
CA LEU A 277 -21.64 -9.88 20.03
C LEU A 277 -23.15 -10.01 20.23
N SER A 278 -23.84 -10.47 19.19
CA SER A 278 -25.29 -10.58 19.13
C SER A 278 -25.85 -11.68 20.04
N PHE A 279 -25.23 -12.86 20.11
CA PHE A 279 -25.89 -14.05 20.66
C PHE A 279 -26.40 -13.94 22.11
N PRO A 280 -25.66 -13.34 23.07
CA PRO A 280 -26.15 -13.26 24.46
C PRO A 280 -27.23 -12.20 24.66
N VAL A 281 -27.14 -11.06 23.97
CA VAL A 281 -28.04 -9.92 24.14
C VAL A 281 -29.40 -10.20 23.49
N TYR A 282 -29.43 -10.68 22.24
CA TYR A 282 -30.69 -11.00 21.55
C TYR A 282 -31.40 -12.19 22.20
N GLY A 283 -30.64 -13.18 22.69
CA GLY A 283 -31.21 -14.35 23.39
C GLY A 283 -31.94 -13.99 24.69
N PHE A 284 -31.50 -12.95 25.41
CA PHE A 284 -32.15 -12.49 26.62
C PHE A 284 -33.36 -11.59 26.33
N LEU A 285 -33.25 -10.69 25.35
CA LEU A 285 -34.33 -9.78 24.97
C LEU A 285 -35.56 -10.51 24.42
N PHE A 286 -35.39 -11.60 23.67
CA PHE A 286 -36.52 -12.41 23.24
C PHE A 286 -37.16 -13.21 24.39
N LYS A 287 -36.41 -13.51 25.45
CA LYS A 287 -36.92 -14.28 26.58
C LYS A 287 -37.67 -13.42 27.59
N SER A 288 -37.24 -12.16 27.78
CA SER A 288 -37.85 -11.24 28.76
C SER A 288 -39.03 -10.39 28.22
N PHE A 289 -39.32 -10.44 26.93
CA PHE A 289 -40.54 -9.82 26.35
C PHE A 289 -41.67 -10.83 26.10
N LEU A 290 -41.41 -12.13 26.26
CA LEU A 290 -42.39 -13.22 26.09
C LEU A 290 -42.73 -13.95 27.41
N GLU A 291 -42.18 -13.49 28.54
CA GLU A 291 -42.58 -13.83 29.92
C GLU A 291 -43.13 -12.58 30.60
#